data_AF-A0A023CVT7-F1
#
_entry.id   AF-A0A023CVT7-F1
#
_cell.length_a   1.000
_cell.length_b   1.000
_cell.length_c   1.000
_cell.angle_alpha   90.00
_cell.angle_beta   90.00
_cell.angle_gamma   90.00
#
_symmetry.space_group_name_H-M   'P 1'
#
loop_
_entity.id
_entity.type
_entity.pdbx_description
1 polymer ?
#
loop_
_entity_poly.entity_id
_entity_poly.type
_entity_poly.pdbx_seq_one_letter_code
_entity_poly.pdbx_strand_id
1 'polypeptide(L)'
;MGESFWWAIATATTVGYGDVSPHTTIGKFAVVLLMFVGIGFIGMLASLLTAFFTHEEDSNKKVLEKLEQIEKENTKLKEVIIS
;
A
#
# COMPACT_ATOMS: atom_id res chain seq x y z
N MET A 1 -33.66 0.60 6.21
CA MET A 1 -32.47 -0.23 6.50
C MET A 1 -31.38 -0.04 5.45
N GLY A 2 -31.71 -0.02 4.14
CA GLY A 2 -30.71 0.21 3.08
C GLY A 2 -29.98 1.56 3.16
N GLU A 3 -30.71 2.65 3.40
CA GLU A 3 -30.14 4.02 3.49
C GLU A 3 -29.03 4.15 4.53
N SER A 4 -29.20 3.57 5.73
CA SER A 4 -28.20 3.64 6.79
C SER A 4 -26.93 2.85 6.46
N PHE A 5 -27.05 1.75 5.70
CA PHE A 5 -25.91 0.95 5.25
C PHE A 5 -25.17 1.64 4.10
N TRP A 6 -25.90 2.20 3.14
CA TRP A 6 -25.33 3.01 2.05
C TRP A 6 -24.56 4.20 2.60
N TRP A 7 -25.16 4.94 3.53
CA TRP A 7 -24.52 6.06 4.20
C TRP A 7 -23.23 5.65 4.95
N ALA A 8 -23.27 4.51 5.66
CA ALA A 8 -22.08 4.01 6.37
C ALA A 8 -20.94 3.69 5.39
N ILE A 9 -21.24 3.08 4.25
CA ILE A 9 -20.27 2.82 3.18
C ILE A 9 -19.73 4.13 2.60
N ALA A 10 -20.60 5.06 2.22
CA ALA A 10 -20.20 6.35 1.64
C ALA A 10 -19.34 7.19 2.60
N THR A 11 -19.60 7.10 3.91
CA THR A 11 -18.77 7.75 4.93
C THR A 11 -17.43 7.03 5.11
N ALA A 12 -17.42 5.70 5.12
CA ALA A 12 -16.20 4.90 5.26
C ALA A 12 -15.24 5.07 4.08
N THR A 13 -15.78 5.25 2.86
CA THR A 13 -15.01 5.55 1.65
C THR A 13 -14.66 7.04 1.51
N THR A 14 -14.95 7.86 2.51
CA THR A 14 -14.70 9.31 2.56
C THR A 14 -15.47 10.15 1.54
N VAL A 15 -16.49 9.58 0.88
CA VAL A 15 -17.34 10.31 -0.10
C VAL A 15 -18.28 11.29 0.59
N GLY A 16 -19.00 10.82 1.62
CA GLY A 16 -19.83 11.65 2.51
C GLY A 16 -20.84 12.57 1.80
N TYR A 17 -21.90 12.01 1.23
CA TYR A 17 -22.95 12.79 0.53
C TYR A 17 -23.71 13.78 1.42
N GLY A 18 -23.77 13.55 2.74
CA GLY A 18 -24.39 14.46 3.70
C GLY A 18 -25.92 14.44 3.73
N ASP A 19 -26.54 13.54 2.98
CA ASP A 19 -27.98 13.26 2.91
C ASP A 19 -28.53 12.63 4.20
N VAL A 20 -27.73 11.76 4.83
CA VAL A 20 -28.03 11.10 6.09
C VAL A 20 -26.93 11.43 7.10
N SER A 21 -27.28 11.69 8.35
CA SER A 21 -26.30 11.90 9.42
C SER A 21 -26.87 11.52 10.79
N PRO A 22 -26.04 11.08 11.76
CA PRO A 22 -26.52 10.78 13.09
C PRO A 22 -26.83 12.08 13.84
N HIS A 23 -28.08 12.21 14.26
CA HIS A 23 -28.52 13.33 15.09
C HIS A 23 -28.21 13.13 16.58
N THR A 24 -27.93 11.90 17.02
CA THR A 24 -27.65 11.58 18.43
C THR A 24 -26.17 11.72 18.79
N THR A 25 -25.88 12.09 20.04
CA THR A 25 -24.51 12.24 20.54
C THR A 25 -23.70 10.95 20.40
N ILE A 26 -24.27 9.80 20.79
CA ILE A 26 -23.64 8.48 20.62
C ILE A 26 -23.37 8.19 19.14
N GLY A 27 -24.31 8.49 18.24
CA GLY A 27 -24.14 8.24 16.81
C GLY A 27 -23.01 9.06 16.20
N LYS A 28 -22.82 10.31 16.66
CA LYS A 28 -21.69 11.16 16.24
C LYS A 28 -20.34 10.57 16.67
N PHE A 29 -20.23 10.04 17.89
CA PHE A 29 -19.00 9.35 18.33
C PHE A 29 -18.69 8.11 17.48
N ALA A 30 -19.71 7.31 17.16
CA ALA A 30 -19.53 6.14 16.29
C ALA A 30 -19.05 6.54 14.89
N VAL A 31 -19.54 7.65 14.33
CA VAL A 31 -19.07 8.19 13.04
C VAL A 31 -17.62 8.61 13.08
N VAL A 32 -17.21 9.32 14.13
CA VAL A 32 -15.82 9.75 14.27
C VAL A 32 -14.89 8.53 14.27
N LEU A 33 -15.25 7.48 15.01
CA LEU A 33 -14.53 6.20 15.00
C LEU A 33 -14.49 5.57 13.60
N LEU A 34 -15.63 5.53 12.91
CA LEU A 34 -15.72 5.01 11.55
C LEU A 34 -14.83 5.78 10.56
N MET A 35 -14.74 7.10 10.69
CA MET A 35 -13.85 7.94 9.86
C MET A 35 -12.37 7.59 10.09
N PHE A 36 -11.95 7.42 11.35
CA PHE A 36 -10.57 7.00 11.65
C PHE A 36 -10.26 5.61 11.09
N VAL A 37 -11.21 4.68 11.19
CA VAL A 37 -11.06 3.34 10.61
C VAL A 37 -10.95 3.42 9.09
N GLY A 38 -11.78 4.23 8.41
CA GLY A 38 -11.73 4.42 6.97
C GLY A 38 -10.37 4.94 6.49
N ILE A 39 -9.84 5.97 7.15
CA ILE A 39 -8.53 6.55 6.81
C ILE A 39 -7.41 5.52 7.04
N GLY A 40 -7.43 4.84 8.20
CA GLY A 40 -6.45 3.80 8.51
C GLY A 40 -6.50 2.64 7.51
N PHE A 41 -7.69 2.23 7.08
CA PHE A 41 -7.90 1.17 6.10
C PHE A 41 -7.33 1.56 4.73
N ILE A 42 -7.63 2.76 4.22
CA ILE A 42 -7.08 3.24 2.94
C ILE A 42 -5.54 3.34 3.01
N GLY A 43 -5.00 3.86 4.12
CA GLY A 43 -3.55 3.91 4.33
C GLY A 43 -2.89 2.53 4.35
N MET A 44 -3.54 1.54 4.99
CA MET A 44 -3.07 0.17 5.00
C MET A 44 -3.07 -0.44 3.59
N LEU A 45 -4.14 -0.23 2.81
CA LEU A 45 -4.19 -0.70 1.42
C LEU A 45 -3.09 -0.06 0.56
N ALA A 46 -2.86 1.24 0.70
CA ALA A 46 -1.76 1.92 0.01
C ALA A 46 -0.40 1.33 0.42
N SER A 47 -0.16 1.10 1.71
CA SER A 47 1.08 0.51 2.21
C SER A 47 1.30 -0.91 1.67
N LEU A 48 0.24 -1.73 1.56
CA LEU A 48 0.33 -3.07 0.99
C LEU A 48 0.74 -2.98 -0.49
N LEU A 49 0.09 -2.11 -1.27
CA LEU A 49 0.43 -1.89 -2.67
C LEU A 49 1.89 -1.44 -2.84
N THR A 50 2.35 -0.49 -2.02
CA THR A 50 3.76 -0.06 -2.01
C THR A 50 4.68 -1.25 -1.70
N ALA A 51 4.37 -2.06 -0.70
CA ALA A 51 5.19 -3.21 -0.35
C ALA A 51 5.32 -4.22 -1.50
N PHE A 52 4.24 -4.48 -2.23
CA PHE A 52 4.28 -5.34 -3.43
C PHE A 52 5.20 -4.77 -4.52
N PHE A 53 5.10 -3.46 -4.80
CA PHE A 53 5.88 -2.81 -5.85
C PHE A 53 7.37 -2.75 -5.47
N THR A 54 7.68 -2.38 -4.23
CA THR A 54 9.06 -2.34 -3.73
C THR A 54 9.69 -3.73 -3.73
N HIS A 55 8.93 -4.79 -3.44
CA HIS A 55 9.46 -6.15 -3.45
C HIS A 55 9.95 -6.60 -4.84
N GLU A 56 9.24 -6.23 -5.90
CA GLU A 56 9.67 -6.50 -7.27
C GLU A 56 10.90 -5.69 -7.66
N GLU A 57 10.96 -4.42 -7.29
CA GLU A 57 12.10 -3.54 -7.56
C GLU A 57 13.38 -4.04 -6.87
N ASP A 58 13.29 -4.40 -5.58
CA ASP A 58 14.40 -4.96 -4.80
C ASP A 58 14.89 -6.30 -5.36
N SER A 59 13.98 -7.16 -5.84
CA SER A 59 14.36 -8.45 -6.43
C SER A 59 15.13 -8.25 -7.74
N ASN A 60 14.66 -7.36 -8.61
CA ASN A 60 15.34 -7.04 -9.86
C ASN A 60 16.71 -6.40 -9.61
N LYS A 61 16.82 -5.48 -8.65
CA LYS A 61 18.10 -4.86 -8.29
C LYS A 61 19.13 -5.89 -7.82
N LYS A 62 18.74 -6.86 -6.97
CA LYS A 62 19.63 -7.96 -6.54
C LYS A 62 20.10 -8.84 -7.70
N VAL A 63 19.25 -9.08 -8.69
CA VAL A 63 19.64 -9.83 -9.90
C VAL A 63 20.67 -9.06 -10.70
N LEU A 64 20.47 -7.75 -10.91
CA LEU A 64 21.43 -6.90 -11.62
C LEU A 64 22.78 -6.82 -10.90
N GLU A 65 22.79 -6.65 -9.58
CA GLU A 65 24.02 -6.67 -8.77
C GLU A 65 24.78 -7.99 -8.92
N LYS A 66 24.07 -9.13 -8.95
CA LYS A 66 24.69 -10.44 -9.20
C LYS A 66 25.26 -10.57 -10.61
N LEU A 67 24.58 -10.03 -11.62
CA LEU A 67 25.08 -10.05 -13.00
C LEU A 67 26.37 -9.23 -13.14
N GLU A 68 26.42 -8.05 -12.52
CA GLU A 68 27.62 -7.20 -12.50
C GLU A 68 28.78 -7.92 -11.80
N GLN A 69 28.52 -8.62 -10.68
CA GLN A 69 29.53 -9.41 -9.99
C GLN A 69 30.06 -10.54 -10.88
N ILE A 70 29.18 -11.30 -11.53
CA ILE A 70 29.56 -12.40 -12.43
C ILE A 70 30.39 -11.87 -13.60
N GLU A 71 30.04 -10.73 -14.18
CA GLU A 71 30.80 -10.12 -15.29
C GLU A 71 32.21 -9.72 -14.84
N LYS A 72 32.33 -9.14 -13.64
CA LYS A 72 33.62 -8.76 -13.05
C LYS A 72 34.50 -9.99 -12.75
N GLU A 73 33.92 -11.06 -12.25
CA GLU A 73 34.62 -12.33 -12.01
C GLU A 73 35.11 -12.95 -13.33
N ASN A 74 34.27 -12.99 -14.36
CA ASN A 74 34.67 -13.47 -15.68
C ASN A 74 35.81 -12.65 -16.29
N THR A 75 35.79 -11.33 -16.11
CA THR A 75 36.86 -10.44 -16.60
C THR A 75 38.18 -10.72 -15.90
N LYS A 76 38.17 -10.86 -14.57
CA LYS A 76 39.36 -11.24 -13.79
C LYS A 76 39.91 -12.60 -14.21
N LEU A 77 39.04 -13.59 -14.43
CA LEU A 77 39.46 -14.91 -14.88
C LEU A 77 40.14 -14.87 -16.24
N LYS A 78 39.61 -14.06 -17.18
CA LYS A 78 40.24 -13.84 -18.49
C LYS A 78 41.62 -13.21 -18.38
N GLU A 79 41.80 -12.24 -17.49
CA GLU A 79 43.12 -11.63 -17.25
C GLU A 79 44.13 -12.65 -16.72
N VAL A 80 43.72 -13.52 -15.78
CA VAL A 80 44.59 -14.57 -15.22
C VAL A 80 44.97 -15.64 -16.25
N ILE A 81 44.07 -15.99 -17.17
CA ILE A 81 44.36 -17.01 -18.21
C ILE A 81 45.34 -16.46 -19.27
N ILE A 82 45.32 -15.15 -19.52
CA ILE A 82 46.14 -14.51 -20.57
C ILE A 82 47.50 -14.02 -20.04
N SER A 83 47.68 -13.92 -18.70
CA SER A 83 48.97 -13.61 -18.05
C SER A 83 49.87 -14.83 -17.94
#